data_AF-A0AA38MTG2-F1
#
_entry.id   AF-A0AA38MTG2-F1
#
_cell.length_a   1.000
_cell.length_b   1.000
_cell.length_c   1.000
_cell.angle_alpha   90.00
_cell.angle_beta   90.00
_cell.angle_gamma   90.00
#
_symmetry.space_group_name_H-M   'P 1'
#
loop_
_entity.id
_entity.type
_entity.pdbx_description
1 polymer ?
#
loop_
_entity_poly.entity_id
_entity_poly.type
_entity_poly.pdbx_seq_one_letter_code
_entity_poly.pdbx_strand_id
1 'polypeptide(L)'
;MKTRTQKLEESLQEFEVDAKRLIYLAYSDAPPTFQERFAIETLVNGIRDVEVKKVLQLSRYQTSFEALIRALEVAVSPKAVVQLYCLAITIDTGAEVSILRRTLEDMGKQT
;
A
#
# COMPACT_ATOMS: atom_id res chain seq x y z
N MET A 1 -8.35 -10.18 -16.41
CA MET A 1 -9.21 -9.14 -15.84
C MET A 1 -8.33 -8.02 -15.28
N LYS A 2 -8.22 -6.86 -15.94
CA LYS A 2 -7.44 -5.69 -15.45
C LYS A 2 -8.32 -4.43 -15.26
N THR A 3 -9.64 -4.59 -15.27
CA THR A 3 -10.59 -3.49 -15.51
C THR A 3 -11.65 -3.32 -14.43
N ARG A 4 -11.66 -4.15 -13.37
CA ARG A 4 -12.66 -4.02 -12.32
C ARG A 4 -12.24 -2.92 -11.33
N THR A 5 -13.08 -1.91 -11.21
CA THR A 5 -12.94 -0.77 -10.28
C THR A 5 -14.15 -0.71 -9.37
N GLN A 6 -13.95 -0.37 -8.09
CA GLN A 6 -14.99 -0.21 -7.08
C GLN A 6 -16.04 0.82 -7.54
N LYS A 7 -17.33 0.47 -7.41
CA LYS A 7 -18.44 1.39 -7.72
C LYS A 7 -18.63 2.44 -6.62
N LEU A 8 -19.36 3.51 -6.91
CA LEU A 8 -19.59 4.61 -5.96
C LEU A 8 -20.27 4.15 -4.66
N GLU A 9 -21.25 3.25 -4.79
CA GLU A 9 -22.10 2.75 -3.69
C GLU A 9 -21.60 1.43 -3.09
N GLU A 10 -20.53 0.87 -3.65
CA GLU A 10 -19.98 -0.42 -3.25
C GLU A 10 -19.01 -0.25 -2.09
N SER A 11 -19.24 -0.94 -0.98
CA SER A 11 -18.33 -0.98 0.16
C SER A 11 -17.02 -1.70 -0.19
N LEU A 12 -15.97 -1.46 0.60
CA LEU A 12 -14.69 -2.15 0.41
C LEU A 12 -14.82 -3.66 0.59
N GLN A 13 -15.68 -4.10 1.50
CA GLN A 13 -15.96 -5.51 1.76
C GLN A 13 -16.70 -6.17 0.59
N GLU A 14 -17.76 -5.55 0.09
CA GLU A 14 -18.49 -6.05 -1.09
C GLU A 14 -17.58 -6.15 -2.31
N PHE A 15 -16.72 -5.14 -2.49
CA PHE A 15 -15.76 -5.11 -3.57
C PHE A 15 -14.74 -6.26 -3.49
N GLU A 16 -14.20 -6.52 -2.30
CA GLU A 16 -13.24 -7.62 -2.09
C GLU A 16 -13.87 -8.98 -2.37
N VAL A 17 -15.08 -9.21 -1.86
CA VAL A 17 -15.83 -10.45 -2.08
C VAL A 17 -16.12 -10.68 -3.56
N ASP A 18 -16.59 -9.65 -4.27
CA ASP A 18 -16.85 -9.75 -5.70
C ASP A 18 -15.55 -9.98 -6.49
N ALA A 19 -14.45 -9.32 -6.12
CA ALA A 19 -13.15 -9.54 -6.74
C ALA A 19 -12.68 -11.00 -6.59
N LYS A 20 -12.73 -11.56 -5.37
CA LYS A 20 -12.39 -12.98 -5.14
C LYS A 20 -13.29 -13.91 -5.96
N ARG A 21 -14.59 -13.66 -5.96
CA ARG A 21 -15.57 -14.45 -6.71
C ARG A 21 -15.28 -14.43 -8.21
N LEU A 22 -15.01 -13.26 -8.78
CA LEU A 22 -14.68 -13.10 -10.20
C LEU A 22 -13.40 -13.83 -10.59
N ILE A 23 -12.39 -13.81 -9.72
CA ILE A 23 -11.12 -14.49 -9.97
C ILE A 23 -11.29 -16.01 -9.87
N TYR A 24 -12.04 -16.49 -8.87
CA TYR A 24 -12.37 -17.90 -8.77
C TYR A 24 -13.11 -18.40 -10.01
N LEU A 25 -14.07 -17.61 -10.53
CA LEU A 25 -14.79 -17.95 -11.76
C LEU A 25 -13.91 -17.90 -13.01
N ALA A 26 -12.98 -16.94 -13.09
CA ALA A 26 -12.10 -16.77 -14.25
C ALA A 26 -10.96 -17.80 -14.28
N TYR A 27 -10.54 -18.31 -13.11
CA TYR A 27 -9.38 -19.16 -12.94
C TYR A 27 -9.65 -20.31 -11.97
N SER A 28 -10.78 -21.02 -12.14
CA SER A 28 -11.22 -22.09 -11.24
C SER A 28 -10.17 -23.17 -11.01
N ASP A 29 -9.39 -23.47 -12.06
CA ASP A 29 -8.41 -24.56 -12.07
C ASP A 29 -7.00 -24.08 -11.64
N ALA A 30 -6.83 -22.78 -11.41
CA ALA A 30 -5.55 -22.23 -10.99
C ALA A 30 -5.27 -22.50 -9.50
N PRO A 31 -4.00 -22.57 -9.09
CA PRO A 31 -3.65 -22.73 -7.68
C PRO A 31 -4.26 -21.62 -6.81
N PRO A 32 -4.68 -21.93 -5.55
CA PRO A 32 -5.25 -20.92 -4.65
C PRO A 32 -4.32 -19.72 -4.42
N THR A 33 -3.01 -19.96 -4.40
CA THR A 33 -2.00 -18.90 -4.26
C THR A 33 -1.97 -17.94 -5.45
N PHE A 34 -2.27 -18.42 -6.66
CA PHE A 34 -2.40 -17.59 -7.85
C PHE A 34 -3.67 -16.74 -7.77
N GLN A 35 -4.80 -17.36 -7.41
CA GLN A 35 -6.07 -16.67 -7.24
C GLN A 35 -5.96 -15.56 -6.18
N GLU A 36 -5.32 -15.85 -5.05
CA GLU A 36 -5.13 -14.88 -3.97
C GLU A 36 -4.27 -13.69 -4.39
N ARG A 37 -3.16 -13.93 -5.10
CA ARG A 37 -2.33 -12.85 -5.67
C ARG A 37 -3.11 -11.96 -6.62
N PHE A 38 -3.89 -12.57 -7.51
CA PHE A 38 -4.75 -11.83 -8.42
C PHE A 38 -5.84 -11.04 -7.67
N ALA A 39 -6.34 -11.56 -6.55
CA ALA A 39 -7.35 -10.89 -5.74
C ALA A 39 -6.77 -9.66 -5.06
N ILE A 40 -5.56 -9.78 -4.51
CA ILE A 40 -4.81 -8.65 -3.96
C ILE A 40 -4.57 -7.59 -5.05
N GLU A 41 -4.04 -7.97 -6.21
CA GLU A 41 -3.79 -7.03 -7.30
C GLU A 41 -5.07 -6.33 -7.78
N THR A 42 -6.18 -7.06 -7.87
CA THR A 42 -7.48 -6.52 -8.29
C THR A 42 -8.02 -5.55 -7.25
N LEU A 43 -7.92 -5.90 -5.96
CA LEU A 43 -8.36 -5.05 -4.86
C LEU A 43 -7.54 -3.75 -4.81
N VAL A 44 -6.21 -3.85 -4.75
CA VAL A 44 -5.30 -2.70 -4.65
C VAL A 44 -5.47 -1.76 -5.85
N ASN A 45 -5.57 -2.29 -7.07
CA ASN A 45 -5.70 -1.45 -8.25
C ASN A 45 -7.13 -0.92 -8.47
N GLY A 46 -8.13 -1.64 -8.00
CA GLY A 46 -9.54 -1.34 -8.23
C GLY A 46 -10.18 -0.39 -7.22
N ILE A 47 -9.54 -0.11 -6.08
CA ILE A 47 -10.07 0.85 -5.10
C ILE A 47 -10.17 2.26 -5.69
N ARG A 48 -11.31 2.91 -5.42
CA ARG A 48 -11.63 4.25 -5.94
C ARG A 48 -10.99 5.37 -5.13
N ASP A 49 -10.91 5.21 -3.81
CA ASP A 49 -10.26 6.19 -2.94
C ASP A 49 -8.75 6.21 -3.22
N VAL A 50 -8.28 7.34 -3.75
CA VAL A 50 -6.90 7.51 -4.20
C VAL A 50 -5.90 7.41 -3.04
N GLU A 51 -6.27 7.88 -1.85
CA GLU A 51 -5.38 7.86 -0.69
C GLU A 51 -5.30 6.45 -0.11
N VAL A 52 -6.44 5.76 0.02
CA VAL A 52 -6.46 4.33 0.40
C VAL A 52 -5.64 3.52 -0.60
N LYS A 53 -5.86 3.71 -1.90
CA LYS A 53 -5.13 3.02 -2.96
C LYS A 53 -3.61 3.23 -2.87
N LYS A 54 -3.14 4.46 -2.67
CA LYS A 54 -1.71 4.76 -2.52
C LYS A 54 -1.11 4.02 -1.33
N VAL A 55 -1.77 4.05 -0.17
CA VAL A 55 -1.26 3.35 1.03
C VAL A 55 -1.17 1.85 0.79
N LEU A 56 -2.16 1.27 0.12
CA LEU A 56 -2.15 -0.15 -0.20
C LEU A 56 -1.04 -0.52 -1.19
N GLN A 57 -0.75 0.33 -2.17
CA GLN A 57 0.34 0.11 -3.14
C GLN A 57 1.74 0.10 -2.51
N LEU A 58 1.91 0.70 -1.33
CA LEU A 58 3.19 0.74 -0.61
C LEU A 58 3.44 -0.50 0.25
N SER A 59 2.45 -1.37 0.40
CA SER A 59 2.52 -2.54 1.29
C SER A 59 2.49 -3.84 0.49
N ARG A 60 3.02 -4.91 1.07
CA ARG A 60 2.90 -6.28 0.53
C ARG A 60 1.94 -7.06 1.39
N TYR A 61 0.96 -7.69 0.75
CA TYR A 61 -0.06 -8.50 1.41
C TYR A 61 0.11 -9.96 1.04
N GLN A 62 -0.18 -10.84 1.99
CA GLN A 62 -0.23 -12.28 1.73
C GLN A 62 -1.65 -12.74 1.36
N THR A 63 -2.66 -12.00 1.79
CA THR A 63 -4.08 -12.30 1.51
C THR A 63 -4.86 -11.04 1.13
N SER A 64 -5.93 -11.18 0.34
CA SER A 64 -6.85 -10.10 0.02
C SER A 64 -7.57 -9.58 1.27
N PHE A 65 -7.79 -10.44 2.25
CA PHE A 65 -8.37 -10.06 3.54
C PHE A 65 -7.46 -9.13 4.34
N GLU A 66 -6.15 -9.39 4.37
CA GLU A 66 -5.17 -8.49 4.99
C GLU A 66 -5.15 -7.11 4.32
N ALA A 67 -5.19 -7.10 2.98
CA ALA A 67 -5.30 -5.86 2.20
C ALA A 67 -6.61 -5.11 2.50
N LEU A 68 -7.73 -5.82 2.69
CA LEU A 68 -9.02 -5.24 3.07
C LEU A 68 -8.98 -4.62 4.47
N ILE A 69 -8.41 -5.31 5.46
CA ILE A 69 -8.24 -4.76 6.82
C ILE A 69 -7.46 -3.44 6.72
N ARG A 70 -6.34 -3.43 6.01
CA ARG A 70 -5.54 -2.22 5.84
C ARG A 70 -6.30 -1.11 5.12
N ALA A 71 -7.13 -1.46 4.13
CA ALA A 71 -7.97 -0.50 3.43
C ALA A 71 -8.99 0.17 4.37
N LEU A 72 -9.61 -0.63 5.24
CA LEU A 72 -10.59 -0.15 6.23
C LEU A 72 -9.93 0.73 7.29
N GLU A 73 -8.77 0.35 7.81
CA GLU A 73 -7.99 1.17 8.74
C GLU A 73 -7.73 2.57 8.18
N VAL A 74 -7.26 2.64 6.92
CA VAL A 74 -6.94 3.91 6.27
C VAL A 74 -8.20 4.72 6.00
N ALA A 75 -9.27 4.07 5.53
CA ALA A 75 -10.54 4.73 5.22
C ALA A 75 -11.23 5.35 6.45
N VAL A 76 -11.03 4.75 7.63
CA VAL A 76 -11.60 5.22 8.90
C VAL A 76 -10.63 6.18 9.63
N SER A 77 -9.32 6.08 9.39
CA SER A 77 -8.34 6.95 10.06
C SER A 77 -8.48 8.42 9.61
N PRO A 78 -8.37 9.40 10.52
CA PRO A 78 -8.27 10.79 10.13
C PRO A 78 -7.02 10.97 9.27
N LYS A 79 -7.20 11.55 8.08
CA LYS A 79 -6.23 11.74 6.98
C LYS A 79 -4.84 12.29 7.39
N ALA A 80 -4.66 12.74 8.63
CA ALA A 80 -3.40 13.24 9.18
C ALA A 80 -2.35 12.15 9.48
N VAL A 81 -2.74 10.89 9.70
CA VAL A 81 -1.77 9.85 10.16
C VAL A 81 -0.92 9.30 9.00
N VAL A 82 -1.43 9.27 7.77
CA VAL A 82 -0.67 8.79 6.60
C VAL A 82 0.44 9.78 6.20
N GLN A 83 0.24 11.08 6.42
CA GLN A 83 1.25 12.11 6.18
C GLN A 83 2.50 11.91 7.07
N LEU A 84 2.34 11.38 8.29
CA LEU A 84 3.43 11.19 9.25
C LEU A 84 4.38 10.05 8.86
N TYR A 85 3.86 8.96 8.28
CA TYR A 85 4.71 7.84 7.83
C TYR A 85 5.51 8.16 6.56
N CYS A 86 5.01 9.03 5.67
CA CYS A 86 5.80 9.52 4.54
C CYS A 86 6.87 10.54 4.99
N LEU A 87 6.55 11.40 5.96
CA LEU A 87 7.50 12.39 6.46
C LEU A 87 8.73 11.73 7.11
N ALA A 88 8.54 10.62 7.83
CA ALA A 88 9.63 9.89 8.47
C ALA A 88 10.67 9.32 7.49
N ILE A 89 10.26 8.86 6.31
CA ILE A 89 11.19 8.29 5.31
C ILE A 89 12.03 9.41 4.63
N THR A 90 11.47 10.60 4.45
CA THR A 90 12.21 11.74 3.87
C THR A 90 13.25 12.37 4.80
N ILE A 91 13.15 12.19 6.12
CA ILE A 91 14.09 12.81 7.06
C ILE A 91 15.36 11.96 7.22
N ASP A 92 15.30 10.65 6.93
CA ASP A 92 16.38 9.71 7.25
C ASP A 92 17.46 9.54 6.15
N THR A 93 17.33 10.23 5.01
CA THR A 93 18.34 10.14 3.92
C THR A 93 18.97 11.47 3.51
N GLY A 94 18.52 12.60 4.06
CA GLY A 94 19.04 13.93 3.69
C GLY A 94 19.85 14.65 4.76
N ALA A 95 19.61 14.37 6.04
CA ALA A 95 20.16 15.19 7.13
C ALA A 95 21.50 14.66 7.67
N GLU A 96 21.70 13.34 7.75
CA GLU A 96 22.89 12.76 8.40
C GLU A 96 24.19 12.93 7.60
N VAL A 97 24.13 12.98 6.26
CA VAL A 97 25.34 13.16 5.42
C VAL A 97 25.96 14.54 5.62
N SER A 98 25.13 15.56 5.89
CA SER A 98 25.60 16.95 6.04
C SER A 98 26.33 17.19 7.37
N ILE A 99 25.90 16.50 8.44
CA ILE A 99 26.50 16.62 9.78
C ILE A 99 27.84 15.90 9.80
N LEU A 100 27.92 14.69 9.23
CA LEU A 100 29.15 13.90 9.17
C LEU A 100 30.25 14.53 8.31
N ARG A 101 29.89 15.26 7.25
CA ARG A 101 30.87 15.98 6.42
C ARG A 101 31.51 17.16 7.16
N ARG A 102 30.75 17.88 7.99
CA ARG A 102 31.27 18.98 8.81
C ARG A 102 32.23 18.49 9.90
N THR A 103 31.88 17.40 10.59
CA THR A 103 32.76 16.83 11.62
C THR A 103 34.05 16.23 11.04
N LEU A 104 34.02 15.66 9.83
CA LEU A 104 35.25 15.22 9.14
C LEU A 104 36.13 16.38 8.68
N GLU A 105 35.54 17.49 8.22
CA GLU A 105 36.28 18.70 7.83
C GLU A 105 36.91 19.44 9.03
N ASP A 106 36.29 19.35 10.21
CA ASP A 106 36.81 19.96 11.45
C ASP A 106 37.91 19.12 12.11
N MET A 107 37.87 17.79 11.97
CA MET A 107 38.94 16.90 12.45
C MET A 107 40.19 16.91 11.55
N GLY A 108 40.05 17.30 10.27
CA GLY A 108 41.16 17.39 9.30
C GLY A 108 42.00 18.67 9.37
N LYS A 109 41.68 19.61 10.27
CA LYS A 109 42.38 20.92 10.40
C LYS A 109 43.20 21.06 11.69
N GLN A 110 43.33 20.00 12.48
CA GLN A 110 44.26 19.95 13.61
C GLN A 110 45.41 19.00 13.28
N THR A 111 46.32 19.44 12.40
CA THR A 111 47.70 18.96 12.33
C THR A 111 48.60 20.09 11.84
#